data_AF-A0A6A0IEW6-F1
#
_entry.id   AF-A0A6A0IEW6-F1
#
_cell.length_a   1.000
_cell.length_b   1.000
_cell.length_c   1.000
_cell.angle_alpha   90.00
_cell.angle_beta   90.00
_cell.angle_gamma   90.00
#
_symmetry.space_group_name_H-M   'P 1'
#
loop_
_entity.id
_entity.type
_entity.pdbx_description
1 polymer ?
#
loop_
_entity_poly.entity_id
_entity_poly.type
_entity_poly.pdbx_seq_one_letter_code
_entity_poly.pdbx_strand_id
1 'polypeptide(L)'
;MIAPTPVTAAHAPARAPSGFMLPTIPRIQSARPRGPPPPGRPALPPAMKIVISTDEQQPNASYRGALLSAGALPEEVLVVSPGVPLPADLDGLLLAGGPDVHPGRYGEVPCTPTLEVRDARDDLDLALLKRAERAGAPVFGICRGLQVVNVALGGTLWQDLPAQRERGVAHAFHREDGFAPDHPAHPVRSERQAYGGPFDDLFAAVTEVTVNSRHHQAVKELAPGLLPLATSPDELVEAAGRPGRFFAAVQWHPEDLVAEPFHKALFRGFVGACRAFAKERGRPGPPPVEVRLFGSVPVVRLNRPASGNAFTAEMAGMLAETVQTLCEDPTVPALVLTGNGPAFCTGFDGDVLAALLHAGDEPGFAEALHAQARLSRMLLEVPRPVVAAIDGPVAGAGLAVALACDVRVASASVASLGPTAPGAAAADPRVDGGLAFLLSEAAGSGAAADALYSTEPFPLNRARELRLLDHVVEDEPALRLALSRAALYAETPVSVLAACKRLLVGDRLRRLDEAVEREARLMCDLFRRKGERRTLAPLSSTRTLEVS
;
A
#
# COMPACT_ATOMS: atom_id res chain seq x y z
N MET A 1 6.06 -67.58 -32.78
CA MET A 1 6.63 -68.86 -32.27
C MET A 1 8.11 -68.87 -32.58
N ILE A 2 8.90 -69.25 -31.57
CA ILE A 2 10.33 -69.65 -31.59
C ILE A 2 11.36 -68.48 -31.63
N ALA A 3 11.94 -68.25 -30.44
CA ALA A 3 13.22 -67.58 -30.13
C ALA A 3 14.41 -68.50 -30.53
N PRO A 4 15.71 -68.33 -30.15
CA PRO A 4 16.42 -67.31 -29.36
C PRO A 4 17.77 -66.86 -30.00
N THR A 5 18.55 -65.91 -29.45
CA THR A 5 19.82 -66.17 -28.70
C THR A 5 20.58 -64.84 -28.50
N PRO A 6 21.35 -64.67 -27.41
CA PRO A 6 22.58 -63.88 -27.49
C PRO A 6 23.78 -64.68 -26.95
N VAL A 7 24.88 -64.66 -27.70
CA VAL A 7 26.10 -65.46 -27.46
C VAL A 7 27.30 -64.50 -27.37
N THR A 8 27.88 -64.44 -26.17
CA THR A 8 29.33 -64.39 -25.80
C THR A 8 30.19 -63.18 -26.21
N ALA A 9 30.83 -62.50 -25.25
CA ALA A 9 32.22 -62.68 -24.73
C ALA A 9 33.28 -61.96 -25.59
N ALA A 10 34.44 -61.46 -25.16
CA ALA A 10 35.11 -61.18 -23.89
C ALA A 10 36.44 -60.44 -24.25
N HIS A 11 37.05 -59.74 -23.28
CA HIS A 11 38.50 -59.40 -23.15
C HIS A 11 39.10 -58.37 -24.14
N ALA A 12 40.04 -57.48 -23.81
CA ALA A 12 40.73 -57.01 -22.60
C ALA A 12 41.55 -55.75 -23.02
N PRO A 13 42.04 -54.89 -22.08
CA PRO A 13 42.69 -53.62 -22.40
C PRO A 13 44.22 -53.72 -22.52
N ALA A 14 44.84 -52.81 -23.28
CA ALA A 14 46.30 -52.67 -23.36
C ALA A 14 46.77 -51.26 -22.90
N ARG A 15 47.53 -51.28 -21.80
CA ARG A 15 48.58 -50.39 -21.27
C ARG A 15 48.63 -48.89 -21.63
N ALA A 16 48.72 -48.08 -20.57
CA ALA A 16 49.13 -46.68 -20.55
C ALA A 16 50.66 -46.49 -20.59
N PRO A 17 51.17 -45.32 -21.01
CA PRO A 17 52.41 -44.75 -20.52
C PRO A 17 52.17 -43.65 -19.48
N SER A 18 53.14 -43.60 -18.58
CA SER A 18 53.27 -42.80 -17.38
C SER A 18 53.49 -41.30 -17.59
N GLY A 19 53.02 -40.51 -16.63
CA GLY A 19 53.75 -39.33 -16.15
C GLY A 19 53.02 -38.00 -16.25
N PHE A 20 52.15 -37.68 -15.28
CA PHE A 20 51.98 -36.32 -14.77
C PHE A 20 51.41 -36.40 -13.34
N MET A 21 52.21 -35.94 -12.36
CA MET A 21 51.84 -35.83 -10.95
C MET A 21 50.83 -34.68 -10.78
N LEU A 22 49.63 -34.98 -10.26
CA LEU A 22 48.70 -33.97 -9.74
C LEU A 22 48.90 -33.82 -8.23
N PRO A 23 48.86 -32.59 -7.68
CA PRO A 23 49.03 -32.37 -6.25
C PRO A 23 47.85 -32.93 -5.45
N THR A 24 48.15 -33.53 -4.30
CA THR A 24 47.22 -34.13 -3.35
C THR A 24 46.31 -33.07 -2.71
N ILE A 25 45.00 -33.19 -2.96
CA ILE A 25 43.95 -32.39 -2.29
C ILE A 25 43.77 -32.93 -0.86
N PRO A 26 43.78 -32.09 0.20
CA PRO A 26 43.53 -32.55 1.55
C PRO A 26 42.10 -33.07 1.70
N ARG A 27 41.92 -34.21 2.37
CA ARG A 27 40.61 -34.77 2.74
C ARG A 27 39.83 -33.76 3.60
N ILE A 28 38.74 -33.23 3.05
CA ILE A 28 37.74 -32.46 3.80
C ILE A 28 37.14 -33.36 4.87
N GLN A 29 37.35 -33.02 6.14
CA GLN A 29 36.71 -33.68 7.27
C GLN A 29 35.19 -33.52 7.16
N SER A 30 34.47 -34.62 7.33
CA SER A 30 33.01 -34.71 7.30
C SER A 30 32.37 -33.67 8.22
N ALA A 31 31.46 -32.87 7.66
CA ALA A 31 30.68 -31.87 8.38
C ALA A 31 29.95 -32.49 9.58
N ARG A 32 30.05 -31.83 10.74
CA ARG A 32 29.24 -32.15 11.92
C ARG A 32 27.74 -32.01 11.58
N PRO A 33 26.84 -32.82 12.17
CA PRO A 33 25.41 -32.68 11.97
C PRO A 33 24.95 -31.27 12.42
N ARG A 34 24.22 -30.58 11.55
CA ARG A 34 23.63 -29.27 11.81
C ARG A 34 22.63 -29.40 12.98
N GLY A 35 22.75 -28.52 13.97
CA GLY A 35 21.75 -28.38 15.02
C GLY A 35 20.38 -27.94 14.44
N PRO A 36 19.32 -28.00 15.26
CA PRO A 36 17.99 -27.59 14.82
C PRO A 36 17.99 -26.12 14.36
N PRO A 37 17.15 -25.75 13.39
CA PRO A 37 17.06 -24.38 12.90
C PRO A 37 16.70 -23.43 14.05
N PRO A 38 17.22 -22.18 14.03
CA PRO A 38 16.89 -21.20 15.06
C PRO A 38 15.37 -20.94 15.06
N PRO A 39 14.78 -20.62 16.23
CA PRO A 39 13.36 -20.31 16.32
C PRO A 39 13.02 -19.13 15.41
N GLY A 40 11.94 -19.26 14.63
CA GLY A 40 11.45 -18.20 13.75
C GLY A 40 11.25 -16.90 14.52
N ARG A 41 11.71 -15.78 13.96
CA ARG A 41 11.44 -14.44 14.52
C ARG A 41 9.92 -14.26 14.66
N PRO A 42 9.45 -13.68 15.78
CA PRO A 42 8.03 -13.38 15.94
C PRO A 42 7.57 -12.49 14.78
N ALA A 43 6.38 -12.79 14.25
CA ALA A 43 5.71 -11.90 13.30
C ALA A 43 5.68 -10.49 13.91
N LEU A 44 6.12 -9.49 13.14
CA LEU A 44 6.01 -8.09 13.57
C LEU A 44 4.55 -7.83 13.93
N PRO A 45 4.27 -7.20 15.09
CA PRO A 45 2.89 -6.90 15.47
C PRO A 45 2.24 -6.04 14.39
N PRO A 46 0.95 -6.24 14.11
CA PRO A 46 0.26 -5.50 13.06
C PRO A 46 0.31 -4.01 13.37
N ALA A 47 0.58 -3.25 12.33
CA ALA A 47 0.79 -1.83 12.37
C ALA A 47 -0.41 -1.00 12.84
N MET A 48 -1.60 -1.50 12.50
CA MET A 48 -2.86 -1.05 13.05
C MET A 48 -3.80 -2.24 13.23
N LYS A 49 -4.83 -2.08 14.04
CA LYS A 49 -5.89 -3.07 14.26
C LYS A 49 -7.25 -2.48 13.95
N ILE A 50 -7.75 -2.72 12.75
CA ILE A 50 -9.13 -2.43 12.36
C ILE A 50 -9.98 -3.63 12.71
N VAL A 51 -10.95 -3.44 13.60
CA VAL A 51 -11.89 -4.48 14.01
C VAL A 51 -13.16 -4.36 13.17
N ILE A 52 -13.54 -5.44 12.48
CA ILE A 52 -14.87 -5.61 11.92
C ILE A 52 -15.72 -6.35 12.95
N SER A 53 -16.75 -5.69 13.46
CA SER A 53 -17.81 -6.35 14.22
C SER A 53 -18.80 -6.97 13.24
N THR A 54 -19.05 -8.28 13.37
CA THR A 54 -19.97 -9.01 12.47
C THR A 54 -20.61 -10.24 13.13
N ASP A 55 -21.35 -11.05 12.37
CA ASP A 55 -21.75 -12.40 12.73
C ASP A 55 -21.48 -13.43 11.61
N GLU A 56 -21.86 -14.69 11.85
CA GLU A 56 -21.60 -15.81 10.94
C GLU A 56 -22.41 -15.75 9.64
N GLN A 57 -23.51 -15.00 9.62
CA GLN A 57 -24.41 -14.93 8.46
C GLN A 57 -24.10 -13.73 7.55
N GLN A 58 -23.38 -12.74 8.06
CA GLN A 58 -22.98 -11.59 7.26
C GLN A 58 -21.77 -11.91 6.34
N PRO A 59 -21.82 -11.59 5.03
CA PRO A 59 -20.72 -11.84 4.09
C PRO A 59 -19.51 -10.91 4.33
N ASN A 60 -18.66 -11.31 5.27
CA ASN A 60 -17.47 -10.55 5.71
C ASN A 60 -16.44 -10.29 4.61
N ALA A 61 -16.48 -11.08 3.53
CA ALA A 61 -15.58 -10.93 2.39
C ALA A 61 -15.72 -9.55 1.72
N SER A 62 -16.94 -9.01 1.59
CA SER A 62 -17.16 -7.68 0.98
C SER A 62 -16.55 -6.57 1.83
N TYR A 63 -16.85 -6.53 3.14
CA TYR A 63 -16.30 -5.52 4.06
C TYR A 63 -14.77 -5.57 4.13
N ARG A 64 -14.22 -6.78 4.28
CA ARG A 64 -12.76 -6.97 4.29
C ARG A 64 -12.16 -6.56 2.94
N GLY A 65 -12.76 -6.97 1.83
CA GLY A 65 -12.34 -6.57 0.48
C GLY A 65 -12.32 -5.05 0.30
N ALA A 66 -13.35 -4.35 0.79
CA ALA A 66 -13.45 -2.90 0.73
C ALA A 66 -12.31 -2.21 1.50
N LEU A 67 -12.02 -2.65 2.74
CA LEU A 67 -10.89 -2.13 3.53
C LEU A 67 -9.53 -2.37 2.85
N LEU A 68 -9.32 -3.57 2.28
CA LEU A 68 -8.09 -3.89 1.55
C LEU A 68 -7.95 -3.04 0.29
N SER A 69 -9.05 -2.83 -0.46
CA SER A 69 -9.08 -1.96 -1.64
C SER A 69 -8.80 -0.49 -1.32
N ALA A 70 -9.05 -0.10 -0.06
CA ALA A 70 -8.78 1.22 0.49
C ALA A 70 -7.37 1.36 1.10
N GLY A 71 -6.57 0.28 1.12
CA GLY A 71 -5.17 0.31 1.50
C GLY A 71 -4.83 -0.29 2.87
N ALA A 72 -5.78 -0.94 3.56
CA ALA A 72 -5.46 -1.77 4.72
C ALA A 72 -4.74 -3.06 4.28
N LEU A 73 -3.89 -3.61 5.15
CA LEU A 73 -3.24 -4.91 4.96
C LEU A 73 -4.10 -6.05 5.55
N PRO A 74 -3.99 -7.28 5.00
CA PRO A 74 -4.68 -8.45 5.53
C PRO A 74 -4.56 -8.68 7.03
N GLU A 75 -3.37 -8.46 7.60
CA GLU A 75 -3.02 -8.64 9.01
C GLU A 75 -3.51 -7.51 9.93
N GLU A 76 -3.88 -6.36 9.36
CA GLU A 76 -4.42 -5.21 10.10
C GLU A 76 -5.92 -5.36 10.36
N VAL A 77 -6.60 -6.28 9.68
CA VAL A 77 -8.06 -6.45 9.75
C VAL A 77 -8.42 -7.68 10.57
N LEU A 78 -9.08 -7.45 11.70
CA LEU A 78 -9.55 -8.48 12.62
C LEU A 78 -11.08 -8.58 12.54
N VAL A 79 -11.60 -9.79 12.36
CA VAL A 79 -13.05 -10.05 12.36
C VAL A 79 -13.44 -10.60 13.73
N VAL A 80 -14.45 -9.99 14.36
CA VAL A 80 -14.94 -10.38 15.68
C VAL A 80 -16.43 -10.64 15.60
N SER A 81 -16.84 -11.82 16.06
CA SER A 81 -18.22 -12.27 16.14
C SER A 81 -18.62 -12.61 17.59
N PRO A 82 -19.92 -12.75 17.91
CA PRO A 82 -20.35 -13.08 19.27
C PRO A 82 -19.67 -14.33 19.81
N GLY A 83 -19.26 -14.30 21.08
CA GLY A 83 -18.53 -15.39 21.74
C GLY A 83 -17.01 -15.38 21.51
N VAL A 84 -16.49 -14.59 20.57
CA VAL A 84 -15.04 -14.38 20.41
C VAL A 84 -14.55 -13.35 21.45
N PRO A 85 -13.44 -13.60 22.15
CA PRO A 85 -12.85 -12.63 23.06
C PRO A 85 -12.57 -11.29 22.37
N LEU A 86 -13.00 -10.19 23.01
CA LEU A 86 -12.78 -8.86 22.46
C LEU A 86 -11.27 -8.51 22.47
N PRO A 87 -10.77 -7.84 21.43
CA PRO A 87 -9.38 -7.44 21.39
C PRO A 87 -9.06 -6.43 22.50
N ALA A 88 -7.87 -6.56 23.08
CA ALA A 88 -7.38 -5.68 24.13
C ALA A 88 -7.17 -4.24 23.67
N ASP A 89 -7.17 -3.97 22.37
CA ASP A 89 -7.06 -2.64 21.79
C ASP A 89 -7.51 -2.67 20.33
N LEU A 90 -7.86 -1.49 19.80
CA LEU A 90 -8.22 -1.30 18.39
C LEU A 90 -7.81 0.10 17.95
N ASP A 91 -7.48 0.26 16.68
CA ASP A 91 -7.19 1.55 16.04
C ASP A 91 -8.32 2.00 15.11
N GLY A 92 -9.32 1.15 14.91
CA GLY A 92 -10.52 1.46 14.16
C GLY A 92 -11.60 0.40 14.39
N LEU A 93 -12.86 0.82 14.34
CA LEU A 93 -14.02 -0.06 14.42
C LEU A 93 -14.90 0.13 13.19
N LEU A 94 -15.11 -0.96 12.45
CA LEU A 94 -16.15 -1.06 11.44
C LEU A 94 -17.29 -1.90 11.99
N LEU A 95 -18.49 -1.33 12.07
CA LEU A 95 -19.71 -2.04 12.43
C LEU A 95 -20.41 -2.46 11.14
N ALA A 96 -20.39 -3.76 10.84
CA ALA A 96 -21.01 -4.29 9.64
C ALA A 96 -22.55 -4.27 9.73
N GLY A 97 -23.20 -4.38 8.57
CA GLY A 97 -24.63 -4.68 8.47
C GLY A 97 -24.98 -6.02 9.13
N GLY A 98 -26.28 -6.28 9.26
CA GLY A 98 -26.76 -7.51 9.87
C GLY A 98 -28.23 -7.41 10.27
N PRO A 99 -28.69 -8.25 11.21
CA PRO A 99 -30.09 -8.29 11.67
C PRO A 99 -30.51 -7.00 12.39
N ASP A 100 -31.75 -6.92 12.84
CA ASP A 100 -32.31 -5.74 13.51
C ASP A 100 -31.74 -5.52 14.91
N VAL A 101 -31.59 -4.25 15.30
CA VAL A 101 -31.28 -3.87 16.68
C VAL A 101 -32.53 -4.10 17.53
N HIS A 102 -32.38 -4.77 18.67
CA HIS A 102 -33.52 -5.11 19.51
C HIS A 102 -34.21 -3.83 20.05
N PRO A 103 -35.56 -3.68 19.92
CA PRO A 103 -36.28 -2.47 20.35
C PRO A 103 -36.04 -2.01 21.79
N GLY A 104 -35.89 -2.98 22.70
CA GLY A 104 -35.53 -2.72 24.09
C GLY A 104 -34.23 -1.94 24.30
N ARG A 105 -33.31 -1.91 23.31
CA ARG A 105 -32.05 -1.12 23.38
C ARG A 105 -32.28 0.39 23.25
N TYR A 106 -33.41 0.81 22.70
CA TYR A 106 -33.82 2.21 22.57
C TYR A 106 -35.18 2.50 23.23
N GLY A 107 -35.55 1.68 24.22
CA GLY A 107 -36.70 1.94 25.09
C GLY A 107 -38.07 1.62 24.51
N GLU A 108 -38.13 0.89 23.38
CA GLU A 108 -39.38 0.45 22.78
C GLU A 108 -39.63 -1.05 22.98
N VAL A 109 -40.88 -1.48 22.79
CA VAL A 109 -41.29 -2.89 22.77
C VAL A 109 -41.48 -3.30 21.30
N PRO A 110 -41.09 -4.53 20.91
CA PRO A 110 -41.36 -5.05 19.57
C PRO A 110 -42.85 -4.92 19.21
N CYS A 111 -43.13 -4.26 18.09
CA CYS A 111 -44.49 -4.01 17.61
C CYS A 111 -44.73 -4.49 16.17
N THR A 112 -43.72 -5.04 15.50
CA THR A 112 -43.82 -5.60 14.15
C THR A 112 -43.33 -7.05 14.14
N PRO A 113 -43.95 -7.93 13.33
CA PRO A 113 -43.56 -9.34 13.25
C PRO A 113 -42.32 -9.57 12.37
N THR A 114 -41.83 -8.52 11.69
CA THR A 114 -40.71 -8.57 10.73
C THR A 114 -39.35 -8.50 11.40
N LEU A 115 -39.28 -8.21 12.71
CA LEU A 115 -38.02 -8.03 13.42
C LEU A 115 -37.23 -9.33 13.57
N GLU A 116 -36.00 -9.31 13.09
CA GLU A 116 -35.01 -10.35 13.33
C GLU A 116 -33.97 -9.84 14.33
N VAL A 117 -34.10 -10.21 15.60
CA VAL A 117 -33.20 -9.72 16.66
C VAL A 117 -32.15 -10.75 17.05
N ARG A 118 -30.94 -10.28 17.41
CA ARG A 118 -29.87 -11.11 17.98
C ARG A 118 -29.18 -10.39 19.14
N ASP A 119 -29.61 -10.67 20.37
CA ASP A 119 -29.08 -9.99 21.55
C ASP A 119 -27.56 -10.09 21.70
N ALA A 120 -26.98 -11.24 21.38
CA ALA A 120 -25.52 -11.43 21.44
C ALA A 120 -24.76 -10.55 20.42
N ARG A 121 -25.41 -10.20 19.29
CA ARG A 121 -24.88 -9.25 18.30
C ARG A 121 -24.97 -7.83 18.84
N ASP A 122 -26.11 -7.44 19.40
CA ASP A 122 -26.29 -6.13 20.06
C ASP A 122 -25.23 -5.91 21.15
N ASP A 123 -25.04 -6.90 22.03
CA ASP A 123 -24.08 -6.82 23.12
C ASP A 123 -22.64 -6.65 22.62
N LEU A 124 -22.26 -7.38 21.57
CA LEU A 124 -20.94 -7.26 20.93
C LEU A 124 -20.73 -5.87 20.33
N ASP A 125 -21.67 -5.42 19.49
CA ASP A 125 -21.60 -4.14 18.79
C ASP A 125 -21.50 -2.97 19.79
N LEU A 126 -22.35 -2.96 20.81
CA LEU A 126 -22.34 -1.94 21.87
C LEU A 126 -21.06 -1.99 22.71
N ALA A 127 -20.53 -3.18 23.02
CA ALA A 127 -19.28 -3.32 23.77
C ALA A 127 -18.06 -2.81 22.97
N LEU A 128 -17.98 -3.14 21.68
CA LEU A 128 -16.92 -2.67 20.79
C LEU A 128 -17.02 -1.16 20.56
N LEU A 129 -18.22 -0.63 20.31
CA LEU A 129 -18.44 0.81 20.15
C LEU A 129 -18.01 1.58 21.40
N LYS A 130 -18.42 1.12 22.58
CA LYS A 130 -17.99 1.70 23.87
C LYS A 130 -16.47 1.65 24.04
N ARG A 131 -15.80 0.62 23.54
CA ARG A 131 -14.33 0.51 23.58
C ARG A 131 -13.67 1.49 22.61
N ALA A 132 -14.18 1.60 21.38
CA ALA A 132 -13.72 2.57 20.39
C ALA A 132 -13.85 4.00 20.91
N GLU A 133 -15.02 4.34 21.47
CA GLU A 133 -15.29 5.65 22.07
C GLU A 133 -14.32 6.00 23.19
N ARG A 134 -14.09 5.06 24.12
CA ARG A 134 -13.13 5.24 25.22
C ARG A 134 -11.69 5.42 24.74
N ALA A 135 -11.31 4.74 23.66
CA ALA A 135 -10.00 4.87 23.06
C ALA A 135 -9.86 6.16 22.23
N GLY A 136 -10.98 6.75 21.78
CA GLY A 136 -11.01 7.81 20.77
C GLY A 136 -10.75 7.28 19.35
N ALA A 137 -10.92 5.97 19.12
CA ALA A 137 -10.63 5.34 17.85
C ALA A 137 -11.70 5.70 16.79
N PRO A 138 -11.32 5.82 15.51
CA PRO A 138 -12.23 5.93 14.39
C PRO A 138 -13.34 4.88 14.37
N VAL A 139 -14.57 5.29 14.06
CA VAL A 139 -15.74 4.41 13.91
C VAL A 139 -16.39 4.64 12.55
N PHE A 140 -16.68 3.53 11.85
CA PHE A 140 -17.49 3.53 10.65
C PHE A 140 -18.63 2.51 10.74
N GLY A 141 -19.88 2.99 10.72
CA GLY A 141 -21.07 2.12 10.73
C GLY A 141 -21.68 1.95 9.35
N ILE A 142 -22.07 0.73 8.99
CA ILE A 142 -22.72 0.42 7.71
C ILE A 142 -24.05 -0.29 7.99
N CYS A 143 -25.14 0.20 7.39
CA CYS A 143 -26.50 -0.30 7.55
C CYS A 143 -26.88 -0.39 9.04
N ARG A 144 -26.99 -1.60 9.60
CA ARG A 144 -27.12 -1.85 11.05
C ARG A 144 -26.11 -1.05 11.89
N GLY A 145 -24.89 -0.85 11.40
CA GLY A 145 -23.88 -0.07 12.10
C GLY A 145 -24.31 1.38 12.39
N LEU A 146 -25.04 2.04 11.48
CA LEU A 146 -25.62 3.36 11.73
C LEU A 146 -26.66 3.30 12.85
N GLN A 147 -27.52 2.29 12.82
CA GLN A 147 -28.59 2.09 13.79
C GLN A 147 -28.02 1.84 15.20
N VAL A 148 -27.02 0.96 15.33
CA VAL A 148 -26.31 0.71 16.60
C VAL A 148 -25.69 2.00 17.13
N VAL A 149 -25.00 2.75 16.28
CA VAL A 149 -24.38 4.03 16.65
C VAL A 149 -25.43 5.02 17.16
N ASN A 150 -26.56 5.13 16.45
CA ASN A 150 -27.66 6.01 16.82
C ASN A 150 -28.23 5.62 18.20
N VAL A 151 -28.57 4.35 18.38
CA VAL A 151 -29.13 3.83 19.64
C VAL A 151 -28.17 4.00 20.81
N ALA A 152 -26.88 3.70 20.62
CA ALA A 152 -25.87 3.84 21.66
C ALA A 152 -25.67 5.28 22.15
N LEU A 153 -25.97 6.27 21.29
CA LEU A 153 -25.90 7.69 21.59
C LEU A 153 -27.25 8.28 22.04
N GLY A 154 -28.29 7.46 22.16
CA GLY A 154 -29.60 7.85 22.69
C GLY A 154 -30.64 8.24 21.64
N GLY A 155 -30.43 7.91 20.37
CA GLY A 155 -31.45 8.01 19.33
C GLY A 155 -32.40 6.80 19.32
N THR A 156 -33.42 6.84 18.46
CA THR A 156 -34.43 5.79 18.31
C THR A 156 -34.54 5.29 16.88
N LEU A 157 -35.21 4.14 16.67
CA LEU A 157 -35.35 3.51 15.36
C LEU A 157 -36.82 3.28 15.00
N TRP A 158 -37.11 3.34 13.70
CA TRP A 158 -38.27 2.70 13.11
C TRP A 158 -37.98 1.21 13.07
N GLN A 159 -38.85 0.39 13.67
CA GLN A 159 -38.78 -1.07 13.67
C GLN A 159 -39.04 -1.66 12.28
N ASP A 160 -39.94 -1.04 11.51
CA ASP A 160 -40.27 -1.45 10.15
C ASP A 160 -40.79 -0.25 9.35
N LEU A 161 -40.03 0.18 8.35
CA LEU A 161 -40.36 1.33 7.52
C LEU A 161 -41.72 1.16 6.82
N PRO A 162 -42.02 0.03 6.12
CA PRO A 162 -43.32 -0.16 5.48
C PRO A 162 -44.52 -0.11 6.43
N ALA A 163 -44.41 -0.68 7.63
CA ALA A 163 -45.51 -0.71 8.59
C ALA A 163 -45.68 0.61 9.37
N GLN A 164 -44.61 1.39 9.55
CA GLN A 164 -44.63 2.55 10.45
C GLN A 164 -44.54 3.91 9.75
N ARG A 165 -44.19 3.96 8.45
CA ARG A 165 -44.12 5.21 7.68
C ARG A 165 -45.04 5.17 6.47
N GLU A 166 -45.98 6.10 6.41
CA GLU A 166 -46.93 6.26 5.29
C GLU A 166 -46.27 6.80 4.00
N ARG A 167 -45.14 7.49 4.13
CA ARG A 167 -44.34 8.04 3.02
C ARG A 167 -43.03 7.27 2.92
N GLY A 168 -42.67 6.80 1.72
CA GLY A 168 -41.41 6.08 1.53
C GLY A 168 -41.09 5.79 0.07
N VAL A 169 -39.79 5.69 -0.22
CA VAL A 169 -39.29 4.88 -1.34
C VAL A 169 -39.05 3.46 -0.85
N ALA A 170 -38.84 2.50 -1.75
CA ALA A 170 -38.44 1.18 -1.35
C ALA A 170 -36.99 1.19 -0.81
N HIS A 171 -36.78 0.53 0.32
CA HIS A 171 -35.50 0.41 1.03
C HIS A 171 -35.05 -1.06 1.22
N ALA A 172 -35.93 -2.02 0.94
CA ALA A 172 -35.69 -3.44 1.17
C ALA A 172 -35.53 -4.20 -0.16
N PHE A 173 -34.32 -4.17 -0.75
CA PHE A 173 -33.99 -4.94 -1.96
C PHE A 173 -33.05 -6.10 -1.61
N HIS A 174 -33.61 -7.17 -1.04
CA HIS A 174 -32.83 -8.28 -0.51
C HIS A 174 -32.40 -9.29 -1.59
N ARG A 175 -31.36 -10.06 -1.31
CA ARG A 175 -30.85 -11.08 -2.25
C ARG A 175 -31.84 -12.24 -2.41
N GLU A 176 -32.55 -12.52 -1.33
CA GLU A 176 -33.62 -13.52 -1.23
C GLU A 176 -34.76 -13.22 -2.21
N ASP A 177 -34.97 -11.95 -2.54
CA ASP A 177 -35.95 -11.47 -3.52
C ASP A 177 -35.39 -11.39 -4.96
N GLY A 178 -34.14 -11.83 -5.17
CA GLY A 178 -33.49 -11.87 -6.47
C GLY A 178 -32.73 -10.60 -6.86
N PHE A 179 -32.57 -9.63 -5.96
CA PHE A 179 -31.78 -8.42 -6.23
C PHE A 179 -30.29 -8.65 -6.07
N ALA A 180 -29.50 -8.07 -6.98
CA ALA A 180 -28.05 -8.07 -6.88
C ALA A 180 -27.58 -7.18 -5.69
N PRO A 181 -26.42 -7.45 -5.08
CA PRO A 181 -25.94 -6.70 -3.93
C PRO A 181 -25.70 -5.21 -4.21
N ASP A 182 -25.38 -4.88 -5.45
CA ASP A 182 -25.13 -3.56 -6.02
C ASP A 182 -26.35 -2.97 -6.72
N HIS A 183 -27.56 -3.55 -6.53
CA HIS A 183 -28.78 -3.06 -7.15
C HIS A 183 -29.02 -1.58 -6.79
N PRO A 184 -29.14 -0.69 -7.79
CA PRO A 184 -29.40 0.73 -7.54
C PRO A 184 -30.84 0.90 -7.06
N ALA A 185 -31.01 1.27 -5.80
CA ALA A 185 -32.31 1.40 -5.16
C ALA A 185 -32.88 2.81 -5.33
N HIS A 186 -32.22 3.81 -4.75
CA HIS A 186 -32.68 5.20 -4.78
C HIS A 186 -31.50 6.18 -4.61
N PRO A 187 -31.68 7.46 -4.96
CA PRO A 187 -30.70 8.50 -4.68
C PRO A 187 -30.70 8.93 -3.21
N VAL A 188 -29.53 9.24 -2.67
CA VAL A 188 -29.37 9.99 -1.41
C VAL A 188 -28.81 11.37 -1.70
N ARG A 189 -29.38 12.39 -1.05
CA ARG A 189 -29.01 13.80 -1.22
C ARG A 189 -28.09 14.24 -0.10
N SER A 190 -27.00 14.89 -0.46
CA SER A 190 -26.06 15.46 0.50
C SER A 190 -26.65 16.71 1.16
N GLU A 191 -26.51 16.82 2.49
CA GLU A 191 -26.98 17.98 3.26
C GLU A 191 -26.12 19.25 3.05
N ARG A 192 -25.00 19.16 2.32
CA ARG A 192 -24.05 20.25 1.93
C ARG A 192 -23.49 21.12 3.06
N GLN A 193 -24.00 21.02 4.27
CA GLN A 193 -23.50 21.73 5.44
C GLN A 193 -22.20 21.07 5.91
N ALA A 194 -21.14 21.87 6.06
CA ALA A 194 -19.92 21.41 6.68
C ALA A 194 -20.20 21.06 8.15
N TYR A 195 -20.02 19.78 8.50
CA TYR A 195 -20.21 19.27 9.85
C TYR A 195 -18.91 19.25 10.65
N GLY A 196 -17.77 19.63 10.05
CA GLY A 196 -16.47 19.73 10.71
C GLY A 196 -15.82 18.37 10.94
N GLY A 197 -15.99 17.45 10.00
CA GLY A 197 -15.47 16.10 10.10
C GLY A 197 -14.96 15.54 8.77
N PRO A 198 -14.36 14.33 8.80
CA PRO A 198 -13.53 13.80 7.70
C PRO A 198 -14.28 13.43 6.41
N PHE A 199 -15.60 13.62 6.39
CA PHE A 199 -16.42 13.44 5.19
C PHE A 199 -16.99 14.75 4.63
N ASP A 200 -16.65 15.90 5.20
CA ASP A 200 -17.11 17.21 4.69
C ASP A 200 -16.82 17.35 3.20
N ASP A 201 -15.57 17.15 2.79
CA ASP A 201 -15.17 17.28 1.38
C ASP A 201 -15.88 16.24 0.49
N LEU A 202 -16.09 15.03 1.01
CA LEU A 202 -16.69 13.93 0.25
C LEU A 202 -18.17 14.20 -0.05
N PHE A 203 -18.94 14.60 0.96
CA PHE A 203 -20.36 14.93 0.79
C PHE A 203 -20.56 16.30 0.15
N ALA A 204 -19.64 17.25 0.31
CA ALA A 204 -19.69 18.54 -0.40
C ALA A 204 -19.44 18.40 -1.91
N ALA A 205 -18.66 17.39 -2.33
CA ALA A 205 -18.34 17.15 -3.74
C ALA A 205 -19.52 16.58 -4.55
N VAL A 206 -20.56 16.08 -3.90
CA VAL A 206 -21.71 15.45 -4.55
C VAL A 206 -23.01 16.12 -4.14
N THR A 207 -23.95 16.25 -5.08
CA THR A 207 -25.30 16.71 -4.75
C THR A 207 -26.20 15.54 -4.38
N GLU A 208 -26.09 14.47 -5.16
CA GLU A 208 -26.90 13.27 -5.04
C GLU A 208 -26.04 12.07 -5.48
N VAL A 209 -26.23 10.92 -4.85
CA VAL A 209 -25.56 9.66 -5.18
C VAL A 209 -26.60 8.54 -5.17
N THR A 210 -26.65 7.74 -6.23
CA THR A 210 -27.49 6.53 -6.24
C THR A 210 -26.85 5.44 -5.39
N VAL A 211 -27.60 4.86 -4.46
CA VAL A 211 -27.12 3.82 -3.54
C VAL A 211 -27.92 2.53 -3.66
N ASN A 212 -27.38 1.44 -3.13
CA ASN A 212 -28.12 0.21 -2.87
C ASN A 212 -28.87 0.33 -1.54
N SER A 213 -29.88 -0.51 -1.29
CA SER A 213 -30.60 -0.47 -0.01
C SER A 213 -31.19 -1.84 0.32
N ARG A 214 -31.00 -2.29 1.57
CA ARG A 214 -31.34 -3.64 2.06
C ARG A 214 -31.83 -3.63 3.51
N HIS A 215 -32.52 -2.56 3.90
CA HIS A 215 -32.96 -2.38 5.28
C HIS A 215 -34.45 -2.04 5.34
N HIS A 216 -35.07 -2.49 6.42
CA HIS A 216 -36.45 -2.15 6.76
C HIS A 216 -36.52 -1.51 8.15
N GLN A 217 -35.56 -1.77 9.04
CA GLN A 217 -35.29 -0.95 10.21
C GLN A 217 -34.44 0.27 9.82
N ALA A 218 -34.66 1.44 10.44
CA ALA A 218 -33.84 2.63 10.18
C ALA A 218 -33.95 3.69 11.30
N VAL A 219 -33.17 4.76 11.20
CA VAL A 219 -33.20 5.88 12.17
C VAL A 219 -34.57 6.57 12.20
N LYS A 220 -35.15 6.72 13.39
CA LYS A 220 -36.39 7.47 13.64
C LYS A 220 -36.10 8.85 14.23
N GLU A 221 -35.43 8.88 15.38
CA GLU A 221 -34.87 10.10 15.95
C GLU A 221 -33.35 9.97 15.95
N LEU A 222 -32.69 10.94 15.31
CA LEU A 222 -31.24 10.99 15.26
C LEU A 222 -30.69 11.40 16.64
N ALA A 223 -29.68 10.68 17.11
CA ALA A 223 -29.13 10.84 18.44
C ALA A 223 -28.49 12.22 18.65
N PRO A 224 -28.51 12.75 19.90
CA PRO A 224 -27.81 13.99 20.23
C PRO A 224 -26.33 13.95 19.84
N GLY A 225 -25.88 15.02 19.17
CA GLY A 225 -24.49 15.16 18.72
C GLY A 225 -24.16 14.50 17.40
N LEU A 226 -25.08 13.72 16.80
CA LEU A 226 -25.00 13.33 15.40
C LEU A 226 -25.61 14.43 14.51
N LEU A 227 -25.01 14.64 13.35
CA LEU A 227 -25.48 15.51 12.30
C LEU A 227 -25.82 14.67 11.06
N PRO A 228 -26.97 14.89 10.41
CA PRO A 228 -27.30 14.23 9.16
C PRO A 228 -26.34 14.72 8.06
N LEU A 229 -25.82 13.78 7.28
CA LEU A 229 -24.92 14.05 6.15
C LEU A 229 -25.60 13.82 4.81
N ALA A 230 -26.54 12.88 4.77
CA ALA A 230 -27.36 12.63 3.59
C ALA A 230 -28.73 12.06 3.98
N THR A 231 -29.73 12.35 3.14
CA THR A 231 -31.09 11.82 3.28
C THR A 231 -31.62 11.23 1.98
N SER A 232 -32.53 10.28 2.09
CA SER A 232 -33.30 9.75 0.96
C SER A 232 -34.42 10.74 0.52
N PRO A 233 -35.13 10.48 -0.60
CA PRO A 233 -36.22 11.34 -1.08
C PRO A 233 -37.43 11.40 -0.15
N ASP A 234 -37.59 10.38 0.70
CA ASP A 234 -38.60 10.32 1.77
C ASP A 234 -38.08 10.87 3.11
N GLU A 235 -37.01 11.68 3.09
CA GLU A 235 -36.47 12.40 4.25
C GLU A 235 -35.91 11.48 5.35
N LEU A 236 -35.62 10.21 5.04
CA LEU A 236 -34.95 9.31 5.96
C LEU A 236 -33.46 9.67 6.04
N VAL A 237 -32.88 9.68 7.24
CA VAL A 237 -31.44 9.90 7.41
C VAL A 237 -30.70 8.65 6.94
N GLU A 238 -29.91 8.82 5.89
CA GLU A 238 -29.15 7.76 5.21
C GLU A 238 -27.66 7.82 5.55
N ALA A 239 -27.16 8.98 5.98
CA ALA A 239 -25.82 9.11 6.52
C ALA A 239 -25.80 10.08 7.69
N ALA A 240 -25.00 9.79 8.70
CA ALA A 240 -24.79 10.65 9.85
C ALA A 240 -23.32 10.68 10.28
N GLY A 241 -22.89 11.81 10.83
CA GLY A 241 -21.53 12.01 11.33
C GLY A 241 -21.54 12.76 12.66
N ARG A 242 -20.44 12.64 13.42
CA ARG A 242 -20.20 13.47 14.60
C ARG A 242 -18.99 14.36 14.35
N PRO A 243 -19.08 15.68 14.61
CA PRO A 243 -17.95 16.59 14.47
C PRO A 243 -16.71 16.14 15.28
N GLY A 244 -15.52 16.46 14.79
CA GLY A 244 -14.26 16.17 15.47
C GLY A 244 -13.56 14.92 14.94
N ARG A 245 -13.71 13.77 15.61
CA ARG A 245 -13.01 12.52 15.24
C ARG A 245 -13.74 11.81 14.10
N PHE A 246 -13.06 10.89 13.42
CA PHE A 246 -13.71 10.05 12.42
C PHE A 246 -14.78 9.17 13.06
N PHE A 247 -16.02 9.60 12.93
CA PHE A 247 -17.18 8.93 13.48
C PHE A 247 -18.34 9.21 12.53
N ALA A 248 -18.59 8.26 11.63
CA ALA A 248 -19.72 8.37 10.73
C ALA A 248 -20.32 7.02 10.44
N ALA A 249 -21.51 7.03 9.89
CA ALA A 249 -22.19 5.84 9.47
C ALA A 249 -23.14 6.13 8.32
N VAL A 250 -23.39 5.10 7.52
CA VAL A 250 -24.27 5.13 6.36
C VAL A 250 -25.27 3.98 6.46
N GLN A 251 -26.46 4.16 5.92
CA GLN A 251 -27.58 3.22 6.02
C GLN A 251 -27.59 2.22 4.85
N TRP A 252 -26.98 2.58 3.70
CA TRP A 252 -26.72 1.69 2.58
C TRP A 252 -25.45 0.85 2.75
N HIS A 253 -25.08 0.08 1.72
CA HIS A 253 -23.97 -0.88 1.72
C HIS A 253 -22.87 -0.51 0.71
N PRO A 254 -21.99 0.46 1.05
CA PRO A 254 -20.94 0.92 0.15
C PRO A 254 -19.87 -0.15 -0.14
N GLU A 255 -19.76 -1.20 0.69
CA GLU A 255 -18.82 -2.31 0.50
C GLU A 255 -19.09 -3.10 -0.79
N ASP A 256 -20.35 -3.14 -1.24
CA ASP A 256 -20.74 -3.78 -2.50
C ASP A 256 -20.67 -2.81 -3.70
N LEU A 257 -20.34 -1.53 -3.45
CA LEU A 257 -20.32 -0.46 -4.46
C LEU A 257 -18.92 0.16 -4.66
N VAL A 258 -17.85 -0.46 -4.14
CA VAL A 258 -16.47 0.09 -4.15
C VAL A 258 -15.85 0.27 -5.54
N ALA A 259 -16.51 -0.20 -6.60
CA ALA A 259 -16.15 0.12 -7.98
C ALA A 259 -16.33 1.63 -8.27
N GLU A 260 -17.28 2.28 -7.59
CA GLU A 260 -17.56 3.70 -7.75
C GLU A 260 -16.65 4.56 -6.85
N PRO A 261 -16.10 5.69 -7.36
CA PRO A 261 -15.13 6.51 -6.64
C PRO A 261 -15.62 7.03 -5.28
N PHE A 262 -16.88 7.43 -5.18
CA PHE A 262 -17.48 7.96 -3.95
C PHE A 262 -17.50 6.91 -2.84
N HIS A 263 -17.96 5.69 -3.14
CA HIS A 263 -18.02 4.61 -2.15
C HIS A 263 -16.63 4.14 -1.73
N LYS A 264 -15.68 4.07 -2.66
CA LYS A 264 -14.27 3.79 -2.34
C LYS A 264 -13.65 4.86 -1.44
N ALA A 265 -14.02 6.13 -1.64
CA ALA A 265 -13.53 7.24 -0.82
C ALA A 265 -14.01 7.14 0.64
N LEU A 266 -15.20 6.58 0.92
CA LEU A 266 -15.66 6.33 2.29
C LEU A 266 -14.67 5.45 3.06
N PHE A 267 -14.28 4.31 2.47
CA PHE A 267 -13.32 3.38 3.07
C PHE A 267 -11.91 3.97 3.16
N ARG A 268 -11.46 4.74 2.15
CA ARG A 268 -10.16 5.42 2.19
C ARG A 268 -10.08 6.43 3.33
N GLY A 269 -11.14 7.21 3.54
CA GLY A 269 -11.25 8.13 4.67
C GLY A 269 -11.13 7.39 6.00
N PHE A 270 -11.86 6.28 6.15
CA PHE A 270 -11.83 5.46 7.37
C PHE A 270 -10.45 4.85 7.64
N VAL A 271 -9.85 4.19 6.65
CA VAL A 271 -8.51 3.59 6.76
C VAL A 271 -7.44 4.66 7.05
N GLY A 272 -7.54 5.82 6.40
CA GLY A 272 -6.66 6.97 6.65
C GLY A 272 -6.74 7.44 8.10
N ALA A 273 -7.96 7.58 8.63
CA ALA A 273 -8.18 7.94 10.04
C ALA A 273 -7.64 6.88 11.00
N CYS A 274 -7.86 5.59 10.73
CA CYS A 274 -7.33 4.49 11.55
C CYS A 274 -5.80 4.54 11.61
N ARG A 275 -5.16 4.82 10.47
CA ARG A 275 -3.70 4.91 10.38
C ARG A 275 -3.14 6.14 11.10
N ALA A 276 -3.80 7.29 10.98
CA ALA A 276 -3.45 8.48 11.73
C ALA A 276 -3.55 8.22 13.25
N PHE A 277 -4.65 7.60 13.70
CA PHE A 277 -4.86 7.24 15.09
C PHE A 277 -3.84 6.21 15.61
N ALA A 278 -3.54 5.16 14.84
CA ALA A 278 -2.51 4.17 15.18
C ALA A 278 -1.14 4.83 15.36
N LYS A 279 -0.78 5.76 14.45
CA LYS A 279 0.46 6.54 14.50
C LYS A 279 0.52 7.43 15.75
N GLU A 280 -0.56 8.13 16.09
CA GLU A 280 -0.65 8.95 17.31
C GLU A 280 -0.43 8.11 18.59
N ARG A 281 -0.85 6.84 18.57
CA ARG A 281 -0.63 5.88 19.67
C ARG A 281 0.76 5.24 19.66
N GLY A 282 1.63 5.64 18.74
CA GLY A 282 2.98 5.09 18.59
C GLY A 282 3.01 3.67 18.03
N ARG A 283 1.94 3.22 17.36
CA ARG A 283 2.01 1.96 16.59
C ARG A 283 2.71 2.24 15.26
N PRO A 284 3.72 1.43 14.88
CA PRO A 284 4.37 1.58 13.59
C PRO A 284 3.34 1.34 12.49
N GLY A 285 3.35 2.12 11.40
CA GLY A 285 2.53 1.84 10.21
C GLY A 285 2.95 0.53 9.52
N PRO A 286 2.22 0.07 8.48
CA PRO A 286 2.64 -1.12 7.72
C PRO A 286 4.08 -0.88 7.27
N PRO A 287 4.96 -1.90 7.35
CA PRO A 287 6.37 -1.68 7.12
C PRO A 287 6.52 -1.07 5.73
N PRO A 288 7.29 0.02 5.58
CA PRO A 288 7.45 0.70 4.30
C PRO A 288 8.18 -0.16 3.25
N VAL A 289 8.61 -1.36 3.62
CA VAL A 289 9.16 -2.40 2.75
C VAL A 289 8.53 -3.76 3.11
N GLU A 290 8.02 -4.47 2.11
CA GLU A 290 7.50 -5.83 2.24
C GLU A 290 8.38 -6.82 1.47
N VAL A 291 8.40 -8.09 1.90
CA VAL A 291 9.04 -9.18 1.14
C VAL A 291 8.04 -10.30 0.90
N ARG A 292 7.97 -10.77 -0.35
CA ARG A 292 7.20 -11.98 -0.72
C ARG A 292 8.10 -12.96 -1.47
N LEU A 293 7.99 -14.25 -1.15
CA LEU A 293 8.78 -15.29 -1.82
C LEU A 293 7.99 -15.88 -2.99
N PHE A 294 8.66 -16.03 -4.13
CA PHE A 294 8.17 -16.73 -5.31
C PHE A 294 9.16 -17.84 -5.66
N GLY A 295 8.93 -19.04 -5.12
CA GLY A 295 9.95 -20.08 -5.10
C GLY A 295 11.15 -19.63 -4.25
N SER A 296 12.36 -19.65 -4.83
CA SER A 296 13.59 -19.16 -4.20
C SER A 296 13.87 -17.67 -4.45
N VAL A 297 13.01 -16.98 -5.21
CA VAL A 297 13.20 -15.56 -5.56
C VAL A 297 12.38 -14.68 -4.61
N PRO A 298 13.02 -13.93 -3.69
CA PRO A 298 12.37 -12.86 -2.96
C PRO A 298 12.04 -11.67 -3.86
N VAL A 299 10.80 -11.21 -3.75
CA VAL A 299 10.28 -9.95 -4.29
C VAL A 299 10.18 -8.96 -3.14
N VAL A 300 11.07 -7.96 -3.14
CA VAL A 300 11.09 -6.83 -2.20
C VAL A 300 10.22 -5.72 -2.78
N ARG A 301 9.27 -5.22 -1.99
CA ARG A 301 8.23 -4.28 -2.43
C ARG A 301 8.28 -3.01 -1.60
N LEU A 302 8.42 -1.88 -2.27
CA LEU A 302 8.26 -0.55 -1.68
C LEU A 302 6.78 -0.37 -1.30
N ASN A 303 6.47 -0.02 -0.05
CA ASN A 303 5.11 -0.11 0.49
C ASN A 303 4.59 1.22 1.07
N ARG A 304 4.63 2.26 0.25
CA ARG A 304 3.97 3.55 0.54
C ARG A 304 3.14 4.01 -0.68
N PRO A 305 2.16 3.21 -1.14
CA PRO A 305 1.45 3.45 -2.40
C PRO A 305 0.73 4.81 -2.46
N ALA A 306 0.22 5.29 -1.31
CA ALA A 306 -0.48 6.57 -1.22
C ALA A 306 0.43 7.79 -1.50
N SER A 307 1.73 7.67 -1.27
CA SER A 307 2.75 8.69 -1.57
C SER A 307 3.58 8.33 -2.79
N GLY A 308 3.07 7.48 -3.69
CA GLY A 308 3.82 7.04 -4.88
C GLY A 308 5.08 6.24 -4.56
N ASN A 309 5.14 5.59 -3.39
CA ASN A 309 6.33 4.91 -2.87
C ASN A 309 7.55 5.84 -2.69
N ALA A 310 7.32 7.14 -2.46
CA ALA A 310 8.39 8.09 -2.16
C ALA A 310 9.20 7.71 -0.91
N PHE A 311 10.50 7.96 -0.94
CA PHE A 311 11.43 7.59 0.12
C PHE A 311 11.40 8.56 1.31
N THR A 312 11.18 8.00 2.50
CA THR A 312 11.64 8.58 3.77
C THR A 312 12.98 7.96 4.16
N ALA A 313 13.69 8.58 5.12
CA ALA A 313 14.90 8.01 5.69
C ALA A 313 14.65 6.62 6.33
N GLU A 314 13.51 6.44 7.01
CA GLU A 314 13.09 5.17 7.61
C GLU A 314 12.93 4.07 6.54
N MET A 315 12.20 4.36 5.47
CA MET A 315 11.99 3.42 4.37
C MET A 315 13.30 3.05 3.69
N ALA A 316 14.19 4.03 3.48
CA ALA A 316 15.49 3.79 2.89
C ALA A 316 16.37 2.89 3.79
N GLY A 317 16.39 3.13 5.10
CA GLY A 317 17.09 2.26 6.06
C GLY A 317 16.54 0.83 6.01
N MET A 318 15.22 0.67 6.11
CA MET A 318 14.57 -0.64 6.09
C MET A 318 14.82 -1.41 4.79
N LEU A 319 14.80 -0.73 3.64
CA LEU A 319 15.07 -1.37 2.35
C LEU A 319 16.51 -1.89 2.27
N ALA A 320 17.48 -1.08 2.73
CA ALA A 320 18.88 -1.48 2.75
C ALA A 320 19.10 -2.72 3.63
N GLU A 321 18.60 -2.69 4.87
CA GLU A 321 18.70 -3.80 5.81
C GLU A 321 18.02 -5.07 5.27
N THR A 322 16.85 -4.92 4.65
CA THR A 322 16.09 -6.03 4.08
C THR A 322 16.86 -6.71 2.95
N VAL A 323 17.35 -5.93 1.98
CA VAL A 323 18.11 -6.48 0.85
C VAL A 323 19.42 -7.11 1.32
N GLN A 324 20.14 -6.47 2.25
CA GLN A 324 21.37 -7.02 2.83
C GLN A 324 21.12 -8.36 3.52
N THR A 325 20.10 -8.43 4.38
CA THR A 325 19.71 -9.66 5.10
C THR A 325 19.38 -10.79 4.12
N LEU A 326 18.63 -10.49 3.05
CA LEU A 326 18.32 -11.49 2.02
C LEU A 326 19.57 -11.97 1.27
N CYS A 327 20.57 -11.11 1.07
CA CYS A 327 21.82 -11.46 0.41
C CYS A 327 22.77 -12.29 1.28
N GLU A 328 22.61 -12.28 2.60
CA GLU A 328 23.33 -13.17 3.53
C GLU A 328 22.85 -14.62 3.43
N ASP A 329 21.61 -14.83 3.03
CA ASP A 329 21.05 -16.17 2.81
C ASP A 329 21.68 -16.80 1.54
N PRO A 330 22.39 -17.95 1.66
CA PRO A 330 22.97 -18.63 0.51
C PRO A 330 21.92 -19.27 -0.41
N THR A 331 20.66 -19.37 0.04
CA THR A 331 19.54 -19.94 -0.73
C THR A 331 18.82 -18.92 -1.60
N VAL A 332 19.15 -17.63 -1.46
CA VAL A 332 18.64 -16.53 -2.28
C VAL A 332 19.65 -16.22 -3.38
N PRO A 333 19.41 -16.60 -4.65
CA PRO A 333 20.36 -16.38 -5.72
C PRO A 333 20.19 -15.04 -6.44
N ALA A 334 18.98 -14.49 -6.45
CA ALA A 334 18.62 -13.22 -7.08
C ALA A 334 17.39 -12.62 -6.38
N LEU A 335 17.18 -11.32 -6.56
CA LEU A 335 16.06 -10.56 -5.99
C LEU A 335 15.29 -9.84 -7.08
N VAL A 336 14.00 -9.59 -6.84
CA VAL A 336 13.21 -8.62 -7.59
C VAL A 336 12.84 -7.45 -6.68
N LEU A 337 13.01 -6.22 -7.17
CA LEU A 337 12.57 -4.99 -6.50
C LEU A 337 11.41 -4.37 -7.27
N THR A 338 10.32 -4.01 -6.58
CA THR A 338 9.15 -3.37 -7.20
C THR A 338 8.41 -2.46 -6.21
N GLY A 339 7.38 -1.74 -6.68
CA GLY A 339 6.51 -0.91 -5.85
C GLY A 339 5.13 -1.53 -5.64
N ASN A 340 4.53 -1.30 -4.47
CA ASN A 340 3.11 -1.58 -4.24
C ASN A 340 2.25 -0.49 -4.84
N GLY A 341 1.11 -0.87 -5.39
CA GLY A 341 0.12 0.06 -5.93
C GLY A 341 0.54 0.65 -7.28
N PRO A 342 0.13 1.89 -7.59
CA PRO A 342 0.16 2.42 -8.96
C PRO A 342 1.51 2.94 -9.42
N ALA A 343 2.52 3.02 -8.56
CA ALA A 343 3.84 3.58 -8.87
C ALA A 343 4.95 2.63 -8.46
N PHE A 344 6.08 2.68 -9.16
CA PHE A 344 7.30 2.04 -8.69
C PHE A 344 7.88 2.85 -7.53
N CYS A 345 8.27 4.11 -7.79
CA CYS A 345 8.77 5.05 -6.80
C CYS A 345 8.85 6.45 -7.39
N THR A 346 8.23 7.44 -6.74
CA THR A 346 8.23 8.85 -7.17
C THR A 346 9.38 9.68 -6.59
N GLY A 347 10.40 9.06 -5.99
CA GLY A 347 11.61 9.75 -5.54
C GLY A 347 11.55 10.21 -4.08
N PHE A 348 12.05 11.41 -3.80
CA PHE A 348 12.05 12.00 -2.46
C PHE A 348 10.64 12.35 -1.98
N ASP A 349 10.32 12.10 -0.72
CA ASP A 349 9.02 12.45 -0.14
C ASP A 349 8.82 13.98 -0.01
N GLY A 350 7.85 14.52 -0.76
CA GLY A 350 7.59 15.95 -0.83
C GLY A 350 7.19 16.60 0.50
N ASP A 351 6.50 15.89 1.38
CA ASP A 351 6.10 16.39 2.69
C ASP A 351 7.32 16.48 3.62
N VAL A 352 8.21 15.48 3.56
CA VAL A 352 9.49 15.51 4.27
C VAL A 352 10.34 16.68 3.79
N LEU A 353 10.44 16.91 2.48
CA LEU A 353 11.18 18.04 1.92
C LEU A 353 10.58 19.38 2.37
N ALA A 354 9.25 19.50 2.35
CA ALA A 354 8.55 20.71 2.77
C ALA A 354 8.82 21.03 4.25
N ALA A 355 8.81 20.00 5.10
CA ALA A 355 9.10 20.11 6.54
C ALA A 355 10.56 20.51 6.81
N LEU A 356 11.53 19.86 6.16
CA LEU A 356 12.95 20.21 6.27
C LEU A 356 13.20 21.67 5.84
N LEU A 357 12.67 22.06 4.69
CA LEU A 357 12.74 23.44 4.20
C LEU A 357 12.05 24.43 5.14
N HIS A 358 11.05 24.01 5.92
CA HIS A 358 10.31 24.88 6.83
C HIS A 358 11.11 25.09 8.12
N ALA A 359 11.75 24.02 8.61
CA ALA A 359 12.65 24.06 9.75
C ALA A 359 14.01 24.70 9.45
N GLY A 360 14.38 24.84 8.17
CA GLY A 360 15.74 25.22 7.79
C GLY A 360 16.78 24.14 8.15
N ASP A 361 16.35 22.87 8.22
CA ASP A 361 17.17 21.75 8.68
C ASP A 361 18.05 21.20 7.55
N GLU A 362 19.13 21.93 7.25
CA GLU A 362 20.16 21.49 6.29
C GLU A 362 20.81 20.15 6.67
N PRO A 363 21.19 19.88 7.95
CA PRO A 363 21.73 18.59 8.34
C PRO A 363 20.77 17.43 8.07
N GLY A 364 19.48 17.59 8.41
CA GLY A 364 18.45 16.59 8.12
C GLY A 364 18.24 16.37 6.62
N PHE A 365 18.31 17.43 5.81
CA PHE A 365 18.25 17.32 4.36
C PHE A 365 19.46 16.58 3.76
N ALA A 366 20.67 16.90 4.21
CA ALA A 366 21.88 16.20 3.81
C ALA A 366 21.82 14.69 4.15
N GLU A 367 21.35 14.35 5.34
CA GLU A 367 21.20 12.95 5.76
C GLU A 367 20.16 12.21 4.90
N ALA A 368 19.07 12.88 4.52
CA ALA A 368 18.07 12.27 3.64
C ALA A 368 18.62 11.99 2.23
N LEU A 369 19.41 12.91 1.65
CA LEU A 369 20.08 12.68 0.37
C LEU A 369 21.08 11.52 0.45
N HIS A 370 21.88 11.47 1.53
CA HIS A 370 22.80 10.36 1.76
C HIS A 370 22.06 9.03 1.98
N ALA A 371 20.92 9.02 2.66
CA ALA A 371 20.12 7.82 2.85
C ALA A 371 19.66 7.21 1.52
N GLN A 372 19.22 8.04 0.57
CA GLN A 372 18.85 7.58 -0.77
C GLN A 372 20.08 7.11 -1.56
N ALA A 373 21.19 7.83 -1.49
CA ALA A 373 22.41 7.44 -2.18
C ALA A 373 22.98 6.11 -1.67
N ARG A 374 22.85 5.83 -0.36
CA ARG A 374 23.21 4.53 0.24
C ARG A 374 22.40 3.39 -0.36
N LEU A 375 21.14 3.61 -0.77
CA LEU A 375 20.36 2.59 -1.48
C LEU A 375 20.95 2.26 -2.85
N SER A 376 21.19 3.29 -3.67
CA SER A 376 21.78 3.11 -5.00
C SER A 376 23.15 2.43 -4.91
N ARG A 377 23.98 2.86 -3.96
CA ARG A 377 25.28 2.24 -3.69
C ARG A 377 25.13 0.77 -3.26
N MET A 378 24.26 0.49 -2.30
CA MET A 378 24.02 -0.86 -1.78
C MET A 378 23.54 -1.81 -2.89
N LEU A 379 22.61 -1.38 -3.75
CA LEU A 379 22.12 -2.20 -4.86
C LEU A 379 23.20 -2.58 -5.86
N LEU A 380 24.16 -1.69 -6.11
CA LEU A 380 25.35 -2.00 -6.91
C LEU A 380 26.30 -2.96 -6.17
N GLU A 381 26.45 -2.81 -4.86
CA GLU A 381 27.42 -3.56 -4.05
C GLU A 381 26.98 -4.98 -3.72
N VAL A 382 25.69 -5.23 -3.50
CA VAL A 382 25.20 -6.53 -3.04
C VAL A 382 25.59 -7.67 -3.99
N PRO A 383 26.02 -8.83 -3.48
CA PRO A 383 26.58 -9.92 -4.29
C PRO A 383 25.49 -10.80 -4.94
N ARG A 384 24.35 -10.19 -5.29
CA ARG A 384 23.18 -10.84 -5.90
C ARG A 384 22.67 -9.98 -7.06
N PRO A 385 22.26 -10.58 -8.18
CA PRO A 385 21.52 -9.88 -9.21
C PRO A 385 20.19 -9.35 -8.65
N VAL A 386 19.89 -8.08 -8.92
CA VAL A 386 18.64 -7.42 -8.56
C VAL A 386 17.93 -6.96 -9.83
N VAL A 387 16.70 -7.42 -10.02
CA VAL A 387 15.85 -7.06 -11.17
C VAL A 387 14.79 -6.06 -10.70
N ALA A 388 14.77 -4.85 -11.27
CA ALA A 388 13.68 -3.90 -11.06
C ALA A 388 12.48 -4.27 -11.95
N ALA A 389 11.31 -4.43 -11.34
CA ALA A 389 10.02 -4.59 -12.02
C ALA A 389 9.21 -3.29 -11.89
N ILE A 390 9.01 -2.61 -13.01
CA ILE A 390 8.48 -1.25 -13.09
C ILE A 390 7.11 -1.27 -13.79
N ASP A 391 6.05 -1.23 -13.00
CA ASP A 391 4.66 -1.24 -13.51
C ASP A 391 3.99 0.14 -13.51
N GLY A 392 4.63 1.14 -12.90
CA GLY A 392 4.08 2.49 -12.77
C GLY A 392 5.16 3.57 -12.72
N PRO A 393 4.77 4.83 -12.43
CA PRO A 393 5.67 5.98 -12.46
C PRO A 393 6.99 5.80 -11.69
N VAL A 394 8.06 6.35 -12.26
CA VAL A 394 9.42 6.37 -11.72
C VAL A 394 9.98 7.80 -11.77
N ALA A 395 10.42 8.35 -10.64
CA ALA A 395 11.02 9.68 -10.58
C ALA A 395 12.16 9.82 -9.57
N GLY A 396 13.06 10.80 -9.77
CA GLY A 396 14.10 11.20 -8.81
C GLY A 396 14.93 10.03 -8.30
N ALA A 397 15.07 9.91 -6.97
CA ALA A 397 15.75 8.79 -6.32
C ALA A 397 15.14 7.41 -6.67
N GLY A 398 13.85 7.36 -7.06
CA GLY A 398 13.23 6.15 -7.59
C GLY A 398 13.86 5.71 -8.91
N LEU A 399 14.18 6.67 -9.80
CA LEU A 399 14.93 6.39 -11.02
C LEU A 399 16.38 6.00 -10.70
N ALA A 400 17.02 6.65 -9.72
CA ALA A 400 18.37 6.28 -9.28
C ALA A 400 18.41 4.82 -8.79
N VAL A 401 17.45 4.43 -7.95
CA VAL A 401 17.30 3.05 -7.45
C VAL A 401 17.05 2.06 -8.59
N ALA A 402 16.19 2.39 -9.56
CA ALA A 402 15.96 1.55 -10.73
C ALA A 402 17.24 1.37 -11.56
N LEU A 403 18.01 2.44 -11.78
CA LEU A 403 19.28 2.41 -12.52
C LEU A 403 20.41 1.69 -11.77
N ALA A 404 20.34 1.64 -10.44
CA ALA A 404 21.26 0.88 -9.59
C ALA A 404 20.99 -0.64 -9.59
N CYS A 405 19.76 -1.06 -9.94
CA CYS A 405 19.47 -2.48 -10.19
C CYS A 405 20.22 -3.00 -11.44
N ASP A 406 20.47 -4.30 -11.50
CA ASP A 406 21.25 -4.89 -12.58
C ASP A 406 20.44 -4.95 -13.89
N VAL A 407 19.13 -5.20 -13.79
CA VAL A 407 18.20 -5.28 -14.94
C VAL A 407 16.91 -4.52 -14.62
N ARG A 408 16.37 -3.79 -15.59
CA ARG A 408 15.10 -3.07 -15.50
C ARG A 408 14.11 -3.60 -16.52
N VAL A 409 13.00 -4.13 -16.02
CA VAL A 409 11.85 -4.55 -16.80
C VAL A 409 10.72 -3.57 -16.53
N ALA A 410 10.15 -2.99 -17.58
CA ALA A 410 9.00 -2.10 -17.47
C ALA A 410 7.78 -2.64 -18.22
N SER A 411 6.60 -2.33 -17.72
CA SER A 411 5.36 -2.49 -18.49
C SER A 411 5.18 -1.32 -19.44
N ALA A 412 4.58 -1.56 -20.61
CA ALA A 412 4.19 -0.50 -21.54
C ALA A 412 3.19 0.51 -20.94
N SER A 413 2.52 0.15 -19.83
CA SER A 413 1.58 1.02 -19.11
C SER A 413 2.25 2.11 -18.24
N VAL A 414 3.59 2.13 -18.15
CA VAL A 414 4.31 3.12 -17.34
C VAL A 414 4.10 4.52 -17.90
N ALA A 415 3.33 5.33 -17.18
CA ALA A 415 2.92 6.66 -17.63
C ALA A 415 4.04 7.72 -17.58
N SER A 416 5.05 7.56 -16.72
CA SER A 416 6.18 8.49 -16.63
C SER A 416 7.43 7.85 -16.04
N LEU A 417 8.59 8.20 -16.61
CA LEU A 417 9.92 7.79 -16.15
C LEU A 417 10.87 8.96 -16.37
N GLY A 418 11.51 9.50 -15.34
CA GLY A 418 12.44 10.62 -15.52
C GLY A 418 13.02 11.18 -14.22
N PRO A 419 13.83 12.24 -14.28
CA PRO A 419 14.40 12.85 -13.08
C PRO A 419 13.39 13.59 -12.20
N THR A 420 12.27 14.02 -12.77
CA THR A 420 11.27 14.84 -12.07
C THR A 420 9.93 14.11 -12.02
N ALA A 421 9.27 14.11 -10.87
CA ALA A 421 7.92 13.56 -10.76
C ALA A 421 6.90 14.48 -11.45
N PRO A 422 5.83 13.93 -12.08
CA PRO A 422 4.76 14.76 -12.62
C PRO A 422 4.17 15.70 -11.56
N GLY A 423 4.11 17.00 -11.84
CA GLY A 423 3.58 18.00 -10.91
C GLY A 423 4.50 18.39 -9.75
N ALA A 424 5.78 17.97 -9.77
CA ALA A 424 6.74 18.34 -8.74
C ALA A 424 6.94 19.86 -8.66
N ALA A 425 7.08 20.37 -7.43
CA ALA A 425 7.34 21.78 -7.19
C ALA A 425 8.68 22.21 -7.80
N ALA A 426 8.82 23.49 -8.15
CA ALA A 426 10.11 24.05 -8.60
C ALA A 426 11.26 23.85 -7.58
N ALA A 427 10.92 23.51 -6.34
CA ALA A 427 11.85 23.23 -5.27
C ALA A 427 12.41 21.79 -5.24
N ASP A 428 11.85 20.87 -6.03
CA ASP A 428 12.19 19.44 -6.06
C ASP A 428 13.68 19.18 -6.35
N PRO A 429 14.38 18.38 -5.52
CA PRO A 429 15.74 17.93 -5.81
C PRO A 429 15.77 16.96 -7.01
N ARG A 430 15.89 17.53 -8.23
CA ARG A 430 16.01 16.76 -9.49
C ARG A 430 17.26 15.86 -9.59
N VAL A 431 18.19 15.99 -8.65
CA VAL A 431 19.41 15.20 -8.53
C VAL A 431 19.53 14.72 -7.10
N ASP A 432 19.11 13.49 -6.88
CA ASP A 432 19.15 12.79 -5.60
C ASP A 432 19.51 11.31 -5.81
N GLY A 433 20.00 10.65 -4.76
CA GLY A 433 20.36 9.23 -4.81
C GLY A 433 21.50 8.87 -5.78
N GLY A 434 22.31 9.85 -6.21
CA GLY A 434 23.35 9.66 -7.22
C GLY A 434 22.83 9.61 -8.66
N LEU A 435 21.60 10.09 -8.91
CA LEU A 435 20.92 10.02 -10.18
C LEU A 435 21.75 10.61 -11.33
N ALA A 436 22.38 11.76 -11.14
CA ALA A 436 23.13 12.41 -12.22
C ALA A 436 24.27 11.53 -12.77
N PHE A 437 24.96 10.81 -11.87
CA PHE A 437 26.00 9.86 -12.25
C PHE A 437 25.42 8.62 -12.93
N LEU A 438 24.41 7.99 -12.32
CA LEU A 438 23.82 6.76 -12.84
C LEU A 438 23.16 6.97 -14.21
N LEU A 439 22.50 8.11 -14.40
CA LEU A 439 21.89 8.50 -15.65
C LEU A 439 22.95 8.74 -16.74
N SER A 440 24.05 9.41 -16.39
CA SER A 440 25.16 9.64 -17.31
C SER A 440 25.85 8.34 -17.74
N GLU A 441 26.02 7.38 -16.82
CA GLU A 441 26.59 6.06 -17.14
C GLU A 441 25.66 5.23 -18.03
N ALA A 442 24.34 5.36 -17.86
CA ALA A 442 23.36 4.59 -18.63
C ALA A 442 23.12 5.17 -20.03
N ALA A 443 22.83 6.47 -20.13
CA ALA A 443 22.35 7.14 -21.35
C ALA A 443 23.38 8.06 -22.02
N GLY A 444 24.54 8.27 -21.39
CA GLY A 444 25.54 9.25 -21.83
C GLY A 444 25.23 10.68 -21.39
N SER A 445 26.25 11.54 -21.41
CA SER A 445 26.19 12.90 -20.85
C SER A 445 25.17 13.82 -21.53
N GLY A 446 25.00 13.72 -22.85
CA GLY A 446 24.06 14.55 -23.60
C GLY A 446 22.60 14.28 -23.23
N ALA A 447 22.20 13.00 -23.20
CA ALA A 447 20.85 12.60 -22.82
C ALA A 447 20.58 12.84 -21.32
N ALA A 448 21.59 12.62 -20.48
CA ALA A 448 21.48 12.94 -19.06
C ALA A 448 21.29 14.45 -18.83
N ALA A 449 22.03 15.29 -19.54
CA ALA A 449 21.89 16.74 -19.46
C ALA A 449 20.49 17.20 -19.89
N ASP A 450 20.01 16.74 -21.04
CA ASP A 450 18.67 17.06 -21.56
C ASP A 450 17.58 16.71 -20.55
N ALA A 451 17.66 15.52 -19.95
CA ALA A 451 16.71 15.05 -18.96
C ALA A 451 16.76 15.80 -17.62
N LEU A 452 17.93 16.24 -17.18
CA LEU A 452 18.09 16.99 -15.92
C LEU A 452 17.70 18.48 -16.07
N TYR A 453 17.77 19.01 -17.29
CA TYR A 453 17.38 20.38 -17.61
C TYR A 453 15.89 20.48 -17.96
N SER A 454 15.31 19.40 -18.49
CA SER A 454 13.90 19.28 -18.79
C SER A 454 13.10 18.78 -17.58
N THR A 455 11.80 19.08 -17.56
CA THR A 455 10.83 18.44 -16.66
C THR A 455 10.01 17.36 -17.37
N GLU A 456 10.31 17.10 -18.65
CA GLU A 456 9.60 16.11 -19.44
C GLU A 456 10.06 14.69 -19.08
N PRO A 457 9.12 13.75 -18.85
CA PRO A 457 9.48 12.35 -18.67
C PRO A 457 9.98 11.75 -19.99
N PHE A 458 10.83 10.73 -19.90
CA PHE A 458 11.23 9.94 -21.06
C PHE A 458 10.06 9.12 -21.59
N PRO A 459 9.73 9.22 -22.90
CA PRO A 459 8.92 8.21 -23.56
C PRO A 459 9.57 6.82 -23.43
N LEU A 460 8.78 5.75 -23.24
CA LEU A 460 9.32 4.40 -22.96
C LEU A 460 10.21 3.86 -24.10
N ASN A 461 9.86 4.15 -25.35
CA ASN A 461 10.70 3.81 -26.50
C ASN A 461 12.07 4.51 -26.40
N ARG A 462 12.08 5.80 -26.03
CA ARG A 462 13.32 6.56 -25.84
C ARG A 462 14.12 6.06 -24.64
N ALA A 463 13.45 5.74 -23.54
CA ALA A 463 14.08 5.13 -22.37
C ALA A 463 14.77 3.79 -22.72
N ARG A 464 14.17 2.98 -23.59
CA ARG A 464 14.77 1.75 -24.11
C ARG A 464 15.99 2.01 -25.01
N GLU A 465 15.89 2.96 -25.95
CA GLU A 465 17.00 3.36 -26.82
C GLU A 465 18.21 3.85 -26.01
N LEU A 466 17.94 4.62 -24.96
CA LEU A 466 18.94 5.16 -24.03
C LEU A 466 19.41 4.17 -22.98
N ARG A 467 18.95 2.90 -23.02
CA ARG A 467 19.29 1.84 -22.06
C ARG A 467 18.93 2.16 -20.61
N LEU A 468 17.97 3.06 -20.41
CA LEU A 468 17.33 3.28 -19.12
C LEU A 468 16.38 2.14 -18.76
N LEU A 469 15.92 1.38 -19.75
CA LEU A 469 15.14 0.15 -19.59
C LEU A 469 15.75 -0.95 -20.46
N ASP A 470 15.89 -2.16 -19.92
CA ASP A 470 16.43 -3.31 -20.66
C ASP A 470 15.32 -4.04 -21.42
N HIS A 471 14.13 -4.12 -20.80
CA HIS A 471 12.96 -4.78 -21.37
C HIS A 471 11.72 -3.91 -21.16
N VAL A 472 10.87 -3.87 -22.19
CA VAL A 472 9.52 -3.32 -22.11
C VAL A 472 8.56 -4.44 -22.54
N VAL A 473 7.59 -4.77 -21.70
CA VAL A 473 6.58 -5.81 -21.96
C VAL A 473 5.25 -5.15 -22.34
N GLU A 474 4.62 -5.68 -23.39
CA GLU A 474 3.29 -5.26 -23.84
C GLU A 474 2.23 -6.06 -23.07
N ASP A 475 1.14 -5.41 -22.67
CA ASP A 475 -0.08 -6.01 -22.09
C ASP A 475 0.08 -6.93 -20.87
N GLU A 476 1.29 -7.00 -20.27
CA GLU A 476 1.56 -7.80 -19.06
C GLU A 476 2.29 -6.97 -17.99
N PRO A 477 2.14 -7.34 -16.70
CA PRO A 477 2.94 -6.76 -15.64
C PRO A 477 4.43 -7.09 -15.78
N ALA A 478 5.29 -6.08 -15.60
CA ALA A 478 6.74 -6.21 -15.58
C ALA A 478 7.23 -7.26 -14.59
N LEU A 479 6.53 -7.42 -13.46
CA LEU A 479 6.85 -8.38 -12.42
C LEU A 479 6.98 -9.82 -12.96
N ARG A 480 6.16 -10.22 -13.94
CA ARG A 480 6.19 -11.59 -14.47
C ARG A 480 7.49 -11.88 -15.22
N LEU A 481 7.92 -10.97 -16.09
CA LEU A 481 9.19 -11.13 -16.79
C LEU A 481 10.36 -10.96 -15.82
N ALA A 482 10.28 -10.03 -14.87
CA ALA A 482 11.32 -9.87 -13.84
C ALA A 482 11.54 -11.15 -13.02
N LEU A 483 10.46 -11.80 -12.58
CA LEU A 483 10.51 -13.11 -11.91
C LEU A 483 11.13 -14.18 -12.81
N SER A 484 10.74 -14.24 -14.09
CA SER A 484 11.33 -15.18 -15.05
C SER A 484 12.85 -14.98 -15.21
N ARG A 485 13.32 -13.72 -15.24
CA ARG A 485 14.76 -13.39 -15.31
C ARG A 485 15.49 -13.77 -14.03
N ALA A 486 14.93 -13.44 -12.87
CA ALA A 486 15.51 -13.80 -11.58
C ALA A 486 15.57 -15.33 -11.38
N ALA A 487 14.54 -16.06 -11.81
CA ALA A 487 14.52 -17.53 -11.80
C ALA A 487 15.58 -18.12 -12.73
N LEU A 488 15.82 -17.53 -13.91
CA LEU A 488 16.92 -17.95 -14.79
C LEU A 488 18.28 -17.76 -14.11
N TYR A 489 18.49 -16.64 -13.40
CA TYR A 489 19.72 -16.43 -12.63
C TYR A 489 19.88 -17.45 -11.50
N ALA A 490 18.77 -17.91 -10.91
CA ALA A 490 18.77 -18.91 -9.85
C ALA A 490 19.36 -20.26 -10.25
N GLU A 491 19.47 -20.56 -11.55
CA GLU A 491 20.12 -21.77 -12.06
C GLU A 491 21.66 -21.71 -11.94
N THR A 492 22.23 -20.52 -11.73
CA THR A 492 23.68 -20.30 -11.61
C THR A 492 24.11 -20.30 -10.14
N PRO A 493 25.25 -20.92 -9.79
CA PRO A 493 25.78 -20.85 -8.43
C PRO A 493 25.98 -19.41 -7.96
N VAL A 494 25.51 -19.14 -6.75
CA VAL A 494 25.56 -17.82 -6.10
C VAL A 494 26.95 -17.19 -6.10
N SER A 495 28.00 -18.00 -5.88
CA SER A 495 29.39 -17.54 -5.89
C SER A 495 29.85 -17.03 -7.27
N VAL A 496 29.34 -17.61 -8.36
CA VAL A 496 29.61 -17.20 -9.74
C VAL A 496 28.89 -15.88 -10.03
N LEU A 497 27.61 -15.78 -9.70
CA LEU A 497 26.84 -14.53 -9.83
C LEU A 497 27.51 -13.37 -9.09
N ALA A 498 27.94 -13.61 -7.85
CA ALA A 498 28.66 -12.62 -7.05
C ALA A 498 29.98 -12.19 -7.69
N ALA A 499 30.74 -13.13 -8.28
CA ALA A 499 31.98 -12.81 -8.98
C ALA A 499 31.73 -11.97 -10.24
N CYS A 500 30.72 -12.34 -11.05
CA CYS A 500 30.32 -11.59 -12.23
C CYS A 500 29.90 -10.16 -11.88
N LYS A 501 29.06 -9.99 -10.85
CA LYS A 501 28.60 -8.66 -10.42
C LYS A 501 29.75 -7.78 -9.95
N ARG A 502 30.68 -8.31 -9.14
CA ARG A 502 31.88 -7.56 -8.71
C ARG A 502 32.74 -7.07 -9.88
N LEU A 503 32.89 -7.88 -10.93
CA LEU A 503 33.64 -7.48 -12.13
C LEU A 503 32.93 -6.37 -12.91
N LEU A 504 31.60 -6.43 -13.03
CA LEU A 504 30.80 -5.40 -13.70
C LEU A 504 30.76 -4.07 -12.93
N VAL A 505 30.76 -4.15 -11.61
CA VAL A 505 30.76 -2.98 -10.74
C VAL A 505 32.12 -2.27 -10.79
N GLY A 506 33.23 -3.01 -10.70
CA GLY A 506 34.57 -2.43 -10.84
C GLY A 506 34.79 -1.19 -9.96
N ASP A 507 35.23 -0.10 -10.58
CA ASP A 507 35.46 1.19 -9.89
C ASP A 507 34.21 2.08 -9.80
N ARG A 508 33.04 1.63 -10.28
CA ARG A 508 31.79 2.41 -10.30
C ARG A 508 31.36 2.84 -8.90
N LEU A 509 31.57 2.01 -7.88
CA LEU A 509 31.24 2.35 -6.49
C LEU A 509 31.99 3.59 -6.01
N ARG A 510 33.31 3.65 -6.23
CA ARG A 510 34.13 4.82 -5.87
C ARG A 510 33.68 6.07 -6.62
N ARG A 511 33.41 5.95 -7.93
CA ARG A 511 32.95 7.07 -8.76
C ARG A 511 31.57 7.57 -8.34
N LEU A 512 30.68 6.66 -7.94
CA LEU A 512 29.38 6.99 -7.36
C LEU A 512 29.53 7.74 -6.03
N ASP A 513 30.38 7.26 -5.12
CA ASP A 513 30.61 7.93 -3.82
C ASP A 513 31.06 9.38 -4.02
N GLU A 514 32.04 9.60 -4.91
CA GLU A 514 32.51 10.94 -5.23
C GLU A 514 31.41 11.82 -5.87
N ALA A 515 30.53 11.22 -6.67
CA ALA A 515 29.41 11.93 -7.29
C ALA A 515 28.33 12.29 -6.27
N VAL A 516 27.97 11.38 -5.38
CA VAL A 516 27.00 11.58 -4.29
C VAL A 516 27.46 12.71 -3.37
N GLU A 517 28.73 12.73 -3.01
CA GLU A 517 29.30 13.79 -2.18
C GLU A 517 29.24 15.17 -2.86
N ARG A 518 29.46 15.23 -4.19
CA ARG A 518 29.29 16.47 -4.97
C ARG A 518 27.81 16.87 -5.05
N GLU A 519 26.93 15.92 -5.29
CA GLU A 519 25.48 16.11 -5.37
C GLU A 519 24.94 16.67 -4.05
N ALA A 520 25.24 16.04 -2.92
CA ALA A 520 24.82 16.48 -1.59
C ALA A 520 25.26 17.91 -1.28
N ARG A 521 26.54 18.25 -1.54
CA ARG A 521 27.05 19.62 -1.36
C ARG A 521 26.28 20.65 -2.19
N LEU A 522 26.08 20.39 -3.48
CA LEU A 522 25.37 21.30 -4.38
C LEU A 522 23.89 21.46 -3.97
N MET A 523 23.26 20.37 -3.55
CA MET A 523 21.86 20.40 -3.12
C MET A 523 21.68 21.12 -1.78
N CYS A 524 22.61 20.97 -0.84
CA CYS A 524 22.61 21.73 0.42
C CYS A 524 22.82 23.23 0.18
N ASP A 525 23.72 23.61 -0.76
CA ASP A 525 23.87 25.01 -1.17
C ASP A 525 22.56 25.60 -1.74
N LEU A 526 21.84 24.83 -2.56
CA LEU A 526 20.53 25.23 -3.09
C LEU A 526 19.46 25.28 -1.99
N PHE A 527 19.51 24.35 -1.05
CA PHE A 527 18.61 24.29 0.11
C PHE A 527 18.74 25.55 0.96
N ARG A 528 19.96 25.97 1.32
CA ARG A 528 20.22 27.21 2.07
C ARG A 528 19.60 28.43 1.41
N ARG A 529 19.85 28.61 0.11
CA ARG A 529 19.28 29.74 -0.67
C ARG A 529 17.76 29.75 -0.69
N LYS A 530 17.11 28.58 -0.65
CA LYS A 530 15.65 28.45 -0.57
C LYS A 530 15.13 28.69 0.85
N GLY A 531 15.82 28.17 1.86
CA GLY A 531 15.51 28.38 3.28
C GLY A 531 15.56 29.86 3.68
N GLU A 532 16.58 30.59 3.22
CA GLU A 532 16.74 32.03 3.46
C GLU A 532 15.63 32.89 2.81
N ARG A 533 15.03 32.42 1.71
CA ARG A 533 13.92 33.13 1.04
C ARG A 533 12.58 32.96 1.75
N ARG A 534 12.42 31.96 2.63
CA ARG A 534 11.18 31.71 3.38
C ARG A 534 10.94 32.71 4.52
N THR A 535 11.94 33.52 4.90
CA THR A 535 11.75 34.64 5.86
C THR A 535 11.15 35.91 5.27
N LEU A 536 10.86 35.96 3.97
CA LEU A 536 10.18 37.10 3.32
C LEU A 536 8.86 36.66 2.67
N ALA A 537 7.85 36.52 3.53
CA ALA A 537 6.40 36.52 3.27
C ALA A 537 5.77 35.39 2.40
N PRO A 538 4.52 34.99 2.69
CA PRO A 538 3.81 33.97 1.94
C PRO A 538 3.25 34.53 0.63
N LEU A 539 3.51 33.87 -0.49
CA LEU A 539 2.73 34.07 -1.71
C LEU A 539 1.63 33.01 -1.74
N SER A 540 0.43 33.42 -1.33
CA SER A 540 -0.80 32.90 -1.89
C SER A 540 -0.76 33.08 -3.41
N SER A 541 -1.07 32.03 -4.18
CA SER A 541 -1.38 32.21 -5.60
C SER A 541 -2.57 31.34 -6.00
N THR A 542 -3.75 31.78 -5.60
CA THR A 542 -4.85 31.92 -6.55
C THR A 542 -4.40 32.89 -7.64
N ARG A 543 -4.08 32.37 -8.82
CA ARG A 543 -4.18 33.13 -10.06
C ARG A 543 -5.16 32.39 -10.95
N THR A 544 -6.42 32.81 -10.84
CA THR A 544 -7.42 32.71 -11.89
C THR A 544 -6.81 33.22 -13.20
N LEU A 545 -6.78 32.35 -14.19
CA LEU A 545 -6.65 32.76 -15.59
C LEU A 545 -8.03 33.28 -16.01
N GLU A 546 -8.21 34.60 -15.98
CA GLU A 546 -9.24 35.25 -16.78
C GLU A 546 -8.72 35.34 -18.22
N VAL A 547 -9.43 34.66 -19.13
CA VAL A 547 -9.26 34.80 -20.58
C VAL A 547 -10.24 35.87 -21.03
N SER A 548 -9.70 36.96 -21.56
CA SER A 548 -10.41 37.92 -22.42
C SER A 548 -10.16 37.59 -23.88
#